data_AF-A0A948V284-F1
#
_entry.id   AF-A0A948V284-F1
#
_cell.length_a   1.000
_cell.length_b   1.000
_cell.length_c   1.000
_cell.angle_alpha   90.00
_cell.angle_beta   90.00
_cell.angle_gamma   90.00
#
_symmetry.space_group_name_H-M   'P 1'
#
loop_
_entity.id
_entity.type
_entity.pdbx_description
1 polymer ?
#
loop_
_entity_poly.entity_id
_entity_poly.type
_entity_poly.pdbx_seq_one_letter_code
_entity_poly.pdbx_strand_id
1 'polypeptide(L)'
;MGKTFFPAICFLAVFLGGSQTFPGQDGLVQLGRHQEYESRRISSYDRSGGNDDRLHIRRGETAVLADIEGPGAIHHIWVTIDAEPFYGRKIVLRAYWDGEENPSVEVPIGDFFSVGHGLNRNLRSLPIANSSEGRARNCYWYMPFQKSARLTVTNEGEQTVGAFYYYIDYRKLPSLPLNTPSFHSQYRQETPCLPGKNYLLLDAEGRGHYVGCNLSILQRAMGWWGEGDDMIYVDGERYPGLYGTGSEDYFCDAWGMREDGNLYYGCPIQEPDFKTGSKATVY
;
A
#
# COMPACT_ATOMS: atom_id res chain seq x y z
N MET A 1 -46.61 29.46 66.31
CA MET A 1 -45.60 28.46 65.85
C MET A 1 -46.07 27.87 64.53
N GLY A 2 -45.80 28.57 63.42
CA GLY A 2 -46.13 28.10 62.07
C GLY A 2 -44.90 27.46 61.44
N LYS A 3 -45.01 26.21 60.99
CA LYS A 3 -43.94 25.48 60.30
C LYS A 3 -44.01 25.79 58.81
N THR A 4 -43.00 26.47 58.28
CA THR A 4 -42.77 26.67 56.84
C THR A 4 -42.12 25.42 56.24
N PHE A 5 -42.78 24.87 55.22
CA PHE A 5 -42.28 23.79 54.35
C PHE A 5 -41.34 24.39 53.29
N PHE A 6 -40.12 23.87 53.17
CA PHE A 6 -39.26 24.09 52.00
C PHE A 6 -39.38 22.87 51.07
N PRO A 7 -39.65 23.03 49.77
CA PRO A 7 -39.59 21.92 48.83
C PRO A 7 -38.13 21.62 48.48
N ALA A 8 -37.73 20.35 48.65
CA ALA A 8 -36.45 19.86 48.17
C ALA A 8 -36.49 19.77 46.63
N ILE A 9 -35.64 20.56 45.96
CA ILE A 9 -35.39 20.43 44.52
C ILE A 9 -34.40 19.27 44.34
N CYS A 10 -34.89 18.12 43.90
CA CYS A 10 -34.04 17.03 43.43
C CYS A 10 -33.43 17.40 42.09
N PHE A 11 -32.13 17.69 42.05
CA PHE A 11 -31.38 17.71 40.80
C PHE A 11 -31.23 16.27 40.28
N LEU A 12 -32.01 15.93 39.25
CA LEU A 12 -31.80 14.73 38.47
C LEU A 12 -30.57 14.97 37.58
N ALA A 13 -29.40 14.52 38.02
CA ALA A 13 -28.22 14.46 37.17
C ALA A 13 -28.47 13.41 36.08
N VAL A 14 -28.83 13.86 34.88
CA VAL A 14 -28.79 13.01 33.68
C VAL A 14 -27.32 12.76 33.38
N PHE A 15 -26.81 11.61 33.83
CA PHE A 15 -25.59 11.06 33.26
C PHE A 15 -25.89 10.68 31.82
N LEU A 16 -25.53 11.57 30.89
CA LEU A 16 -25.32 11.18 29.50
C LEU A 16 -24.21 10.13 29.51
N GLY A 17 -24.60 8.86 29.46
CA GLY A 17 -23.68 7.75 29.30
C GLY A 17 -22.91 7.97 28.00
N GLY A 18 -21.69 8.48 28.12
CA GLY A 18 -20.74 8.40 27.03
C GLY A 18 -20.55 6.93 26.72
N SER A 19 -21.04 6.49 25.57
CA SER A 19 -20.68 5.18 25.04
C SER A 19 -19.16 5.14 24.99
N GLN A 20 -18.55 4.33 25.85
CA GLN A 20 -17.15 3.97 25.70
C GLN A 20 -17.08 3.16 24.40
N THR A 21 -16.78 3.85 23.31
CA THR A 21 -16.49 3.22 22.03
C THR A 21 -15.21 2.42 22.22
N PHE A 22 -15.30 1.10 22.11
CA PHE A 22 -14.14 0.23 22.05
C PHE A 22 -13.86 0.00 20.57
N PRO A 23 -12.92 0.73 19.94
CA PRO A 23 -12.79 0.76 18.48
C PRO A 23 -12.60 -0.63 17.87
N GLY A 24 -11.91 -1.53 18.59
CA GLY A 24 -11.73 -2.92 18.19
C GLY A 24 -13.02 -3.75 18.25
N GLN A 25 -13.84 -3.59 19.30
CA GLN A 25 -15.11 -4.31 19.42
C GLN A 25 -16.14 -3.76 18.44
N ASP A 26 -16.15 -2.45 18.19
CA ASP A 26 -16.99 -1.82 17.18
C ASP A 26 -16.64 -2.33 15.76
N GLY A 27 -15.36 -2.55 15.47
CA GLY A 27 -14.91 -3.20 14.24
C GLY A 27 -15.47 -4.62 14.08
N LEU A 28 -15.50 -5.42 15.16
CA LEU A 28 -16.09 -6.75 15.15
C LEU A 28 -17.62 -6.73 15.05
N VAL A 29 -18.27 -5.71 15.61
CA VAL A 29 -19.73 -5.52 15.47
C VAL A 29 -20.13 -5.30 14.00
N GLN A 30 -19.28 -4.64 13.19
CA GLN A 30 -19.53 -4.49 11.76
C GLN A 30 -19.59 -5.84 11.02
N LEU A 31 -18.89 -6.87 11.50
CA LEU A 31 -18.91 -8.21 10.88
C LEU A 31 -20.29 -8.87 10.96
N GLY A 32 -21.10 -8.51 11.96
CA GLY A 32 -22.46 -9.02 12.12
C GLY A 32 -23.51 -8.31 11.27
N ARG A 33 -23.15 -7.25 10.54
CA ARG A 33 -24.08 -6.48 9.70
C ARG A 33 -24.19 -7.09 8.31
N HIS A 34 -25.39 -7.05 7.75
CA HIS A 34 -25.62 -7.41 6.35
C HIS A 34 -24.72 -6.58 5.43
N GLN A 35 -24.11 -7.24 4.45
CA GLN A 35 -23.20 -6.63 3.50
C GLN A 35 -23.82 -6.68 2.10
N GLU A 36 -23.91 -5.53 1.43
CA GLU A 36 -24.50 -5.43 0.09
C GLU A 36 -23.42 -5.53 -0.99
N TYR A 37 -22.84 -6.72 -1.13
CA TYR A 37 -21.91 -7.05 -2.21
C TYR A 37 -21.89 -8.55 -2.52
N GLU A 38 -21.38 -8.90 -3.69
CA GLU A 38 -21.01 -10.27 -4.02
C GLU A 38 -19.49 -10.43 -3.91
N SER A 39 -19.03 -11.42 -3.14
CA SER A 39 -17.60 -11.76 -3.07
C SER A 39 -17.19 -12.55 -4.31
N ARG A 40 -16.09 -12.14 -4.93
CA ARG A 40 -15.55 -12.74 -6.16
C ARG A 40 -14.03 -12.82 -6.06
N ARG A 41 -13.46 -13.78 -6.79
CA ARG A 41 -12.01 -13.99 -6.91
C ARG A 41 -11.65 -14.30 -8.36
N ILE A 42 -10.55 -13.71 -8.82
CA ILE A 42 -9.80 -14.18 -9.99
C ILE A 42 -8.45 -14.71 -9.48
N SER A 43 -8.04 -15.88 -9.97
CA SER A 43 -6.80 -16.51 -9.53
C SER A 43 -6.08 -17.25 -10.65
N SER A 44 -4.85 -17.65 -10.38
CA SER A 44 -4.05 -18.52 -11.24
C SER A 44 -4.48 -20.00 -11.24
N TYR A 45 -5.61 -20.37 -10.60
CA TYR A 45 -6.04 -21.77 -10.46
C TYR A 45 -6.08 -22.56 -11.77
N ASP A 46 -5.83 -23.85 -11.74
CA ASP A 46 -5.89 -24.70 -12.92
C ASP A 46 -7.34 -24.84 -13.42
N ARG A 47 -7.64 -24.30 -14.61
CA ARG A 47 -8.98 -24.33 -15.19
C ARG A 47 -9.44 -25.74 -15.59
N SER A 48 -8.51 -26.69 -15.71
CA SER A 48 -8.83 -28.10 -15.94
C SER A 48 -9.29 -28.83 -14.67
N GLY A 49 -9.05 -28.25 -13.48
CA GLY A 49 -9.23 -28.90 -12.18
C GLY A 49 -8.01 -29.71 -11.73
N GLY A 50 -6.88 -29.62 -12.44
CA GLY A 50 -5.59 -30.15 -12.02
C GLY A 50 -4.92 -29.28 -10.94
N ASN A 51 -3.58 -29.29 -10.92
CA ASN A 51 -2.77 -28.61 -9.89
C ASN A 51 -1.68 -27.71 -10.50
N ASP A 52 -1.78 -27.36 -11.80
CA ASP A 52 -0.91 -26.34 -12.38
C ASP A 52 -1.51 -24.94 -12.14
N ASP A 53 -1.64 -24.56 -10.87
CA ASP A 53 -2.32 -23.34 -10.41
C ASP A 53 -1.49 -22.06 -10.59
N ARG A 54 -0.65 -22.00 -11.63
CA ARG A 54 0.31 -20.92 -11.87
C ARG A 54 0.24 -20.43 -13.32
N LEU A 55 0.68 -19.19 -13.51
CA LEU A 55 1.03 -18.69 -14.85
C LEU A 55 2.53 -18.88 -15.09
N HIS A 56 2.87 -19.21 -16.34
CA HIS A 56 4.21 -19.07 -16.89
C HIS A 56 4.23 -17.82 -17.76
N ILE A 57 5.15 -16.89 -17.51
CA ILE A 57 5.18 -15.58 -18.20
C ILE A 57 6.54 -15.43 -18.85
N ARG A 58 6.59 -15.54 -20.19
CA ARG A 58 7.85 -15.46 -20.95
C ARG A 58 8.47 -14.08 -20.83
N ARG A 59 9.76 -13.97 -21.16
CA ARG A 59 10.45 -12.69 -21.29
C ARG A 59 9.69 -11.75 -22.24
N GLY A 60 9.43 -10.52 -21.80
CA GLY A 60 8.70 -9.49 -22.53
C GLY A 60 7.19 -9.72 -22.60
N GLU A 61 6.68 -10.84 -22.11
CA GLU A 61 5.25 -11.14 -22.13
C GLU A 61 4.51 -10.35 -21.06
N THR A 62 3.31 -9.89 -21.41
CA THR A 62 2.37 -9.29 -20.47
C THR A 62 1.21 -10.24 -20.26
N ALA A 63 1.03 -10.69 -19.02
CA ALA A 63 -0.10 -11.50 -18.61
C ALA A 63 -1.21 -10.62 -18.03
N VAL A 64 -2.45 -10.85 -18.45
CA VAL A 64 -3.63 -10.25 -17.82
C VAL A 64 -3.97 -11.08 -16.58
N LEU A 65 -3.89 -10.46 -15.41
CA LEU A 65 -4.25 -11.08 -14.13
C LEU A 65 -5.75 -10.97 -13.84
N ALA A 66 -6.35 -9.85 -14.21
CA ALA A 66 -7.78 -9.63 -14.07
C ALA A 66 -8.29 -8.67 -15.14
N ASP A 67 -9.50 -8.93 -15.61
CA ASP A 67 -10.30 -8.03 -16.44
C ASP A 67 -11.74 -8.12 -15.91
N ILE A 68 -12.15 -7.09 -15.17
CA ILE A 68 -13.34 -7.11 -14.31
C ILE A 68 -14.31 -6.03 -14.79
N GLU A 69 -15.55 -6.41 -15.06
CA GLU A 69 -16.67 -5.48 -15.25
C GLU A 69 -17.22 -4.98 -13.90
N GLY A 70 -17.35 -3.67 -13.76
CA GLY A 70 -17.78 -2.98 -12.54
C GLY A 70 -19.29 -2.77 -12.43
N PRO A 71 -19.74 -2.04 -11.38
CA PRO A 71 -18.89 -1.44 -10.34
C PRO A 71 -18.39 -2.48 -9.32
N GLY A 72 -17.22 -2.21 -8.74
CA GLY A 72 -16.62 -3.08 -7.76
C GLY A 72 -15.44 -2.47 -7.03
N ALA A 73 -14.86 -3.25 -6.11
CA ALA A 73 -13.64 -2.87 -5.44
C ALA A 73 -12.77 -4.08 -5.11
N ILE A 74 -11.52 -4.04 -5.54
CA ILE A 74 -10.49 -4.99 -5.10
C ILE A 74 -10.15 -4.64 -3.66
N HIS A 75 -10.06 -5.64 -2.79
CA HIS A 75 -9.75 -5.43 -1.38
C HIS A 75 -8.71 -6.40 -0.85
N HIS A 76 -8.29 -7.36 -1.65
CA HIS A 76 -7.15 -8.21 -1.33
C HIS A 76 -6.47 -8.71 -2.61
N ILE A 77 -5.14 -8.58 -2.63
CA ILE A 77 -4.28 -9.18 -3.65
C ILE A 77 -3.24 -10.02 -2.92
N TRP A 78 -3.11 -11.28 -3.31
CA TRP A 78 -2.03 -12.15 -2.86
C TRP A 78 -1.21 -12.61 -4.06
N VAL A 79 0.12 -12.62 -3.91
CA VAL A 79 1.07 -13.08 -4.95
C VAL A 79 2.24 -13.85 -4.34
N THR A 80 2.64 -14.95 -5.00
CA THR A 80 3.97 -15.57 -4.82
C THR A 80 4.56 -15.95 -6.18
N ILE A 81 5.89 -15.83 -6.30
CA ILE A 81 6.58 -15.91 -7.60
C ILE A 81 7.87 -16.72 -7.45
N ASP A 82 8.04 -17.67 -8.36
CA ASP A 82 9.31 -18.33 -8.65
C ASP A 82 9.84 -17.84 -10.01
N ALA A 83 10.97 -17.13 -9.96
CA ALA A 83 11.59 -16.47 -11.11
C ALA A 83 13.06 -16.21 -10.83
N GLU A 84 13.77 -15.62 -11.80
CA GLU A 84 15.18 -15.29 -11.67
C GLU A 84 15.50 -14.32 -10.50
N PRO A 85 16.77 -14.26 -10.03
CA PRO A 85 17.16 -13.34 -8.98
C PRO A 85 16.75 -11.88 -9.27
N PHE A 86 16.34 -11.18 -8.21
CA PHE A 86 15.89 -9.79 -8.24
C PHE A 86 14.64 -9.55 -9.10
N TYR A 87 13.83 -10.58 -9.38
CA TYR A 87 12.58 -10.45 -10.16
C TYR A 87 11.64 -9.35 -9.64
N GLY A 88 11.69 -9.02 -8.35
CA GLY A 88 10.86 -7.97 -7.76
C GLY A 88 11.04 -6.60 -8.41
N ARG A 89 12.20 -6.36 -9.06
CA ARG A 89 12.51 -5.14 -9.84
C ARG A 89 12.22 -5.28 -11.34
N LYS A 90 11.87 -6.48 -11.80
CA LYS A 90 11.81 -6.84 -13.23
C LYS A 90 10.41 -7.26 -13.67
N ILE A 91 9.53 -7.60 -12.73
CA ILE A 91 8.12 -7.86 -13.03
C ILE A 91 7.35 -6.60 -12.66
N VAL A 92 6.71 -5.97 -13.65
CA VAL A 92 6.00 -4.70 -13.47
C VAL A 92 4.50 -4.97 -13.39
N LEU A 93 3.89 -4.59 -12.27
CA LEU A 93 2.45 -4.61 -12.07
C LEU A 93 1.85 -3.32 -12.63
N ARG A 94 0.78 -3.48 -13.41
CA ARG A 94 -0.04 -2.37 -13.88
C ARG A 94 -1.50 -2.57 -13.53
N ALA A 95 -2.20 -1.49 -13.16
CA ALA A 95 -3.65 -1.48 -13.02
C ALA A 95 -4.25 -0.29 -13.76
N TYR A 96 -5.38 -0.53 -14.41
CA TYR A 96 -6.14 0.42 -15.20
C TYR A 96 -7.57 0.47 -14.69
N TRP A 97 -8.06 1.66 -14.37
CA TRP A 97 -9.42 1.87 -13.90
C TRP A 97 -10.32 2.44 -14.99
N ASP A 98 -11.55 1.96 -15.05
CA ASP A 98 -12.66 2.54 -15.82
C ASP A 98 -12.39 2.78 -17.32
N GLY A 99 -11.53 1.93 -17.90
CA GLY A 99 -11.20 1.93 -19.32
C GLY A 99 -10.12 2.92 -19.72
N GLU A 100 -9.37 3.48 -18.76
CA GLU A 100 -8.26 4.38 -19.04
C GLU A 100 -7.15 3.73 -19.87
N GLU A 101 -6.50 4.54 -20.71
CA GLU A 101 -5.40 4.08 -21.56
C GLU A 101 -4.09 3.97 -20.78
N ASN A 102 -3.81 4.92 -19.89
CA ASN A 102 -2.59 4.97 -19.09
C ASN A 102 -2.86 4.36 -17.70
N PRO A 103 -1.93 3.55 -17.17
CA PRO A 103 -2.16 2.88 -15.89
C PRO A 103 -2.10 3.85 -14.71
N SER A 104 -3.11 3.81 -13.84
CA SER A 104 -3.10 4.48 -12.53
C SER A 104 -2.12 3.84 -11.52
N VAL A 105 -1.80 2.56 -11.70
CA VAL A 105 -0.76 1.86 -10.95
C VAL A 105 0.28 1.36 -11.95
N GLU A 106 1.54 1.75 -11.81
CA GLU A 106 2.65 1.20 -12.61
C GLU A 106 3.92 1.15 -11.75
N VAL A 107 4.25 -0.07 -11.30
CA VAL A 107 5.27 -0.28 -10.26
C VAL A 107 5.93 -1.66 -10.41
N PRO A 108 7.24 -1.80 -10.14
CA PRO A 108 7.83 -3.11 -9.94
C PRO A 108 7.14 -3.84 -8.79
N ILE A 109 6.91 -5.14 -8.95
CA ILE A 109 6.06 -5.92 -8.04
C ILE A 109 6.64 -6.01 -6.63
N GLY A 110 7.96 -6.00 -6.46
CA GLY A 110 8.59 -5.96 -5.13
C GLY A 110 8.26 -4.69 -4.37
N ASP A 111 8.40 -3.54 -5.05
CA ASP A 111 8.15 -2.21 -4.50
C ASP A 111 6.69 -1.95 -4.20
N PHE A 112 5.78 -2.48 -5.01
CA PHE A 112 4.34 -2.45 -4.70
C PHE A 112 4.02 -3.11 -3.36
N PHE A 113 4.72 -4.19 -3.04
CA PHE A 113 4.61 -4.89 -1.76
C PHE A 113 5.67 -4.41 -0.74
N SER A 114 6.10 -3.14 -0.84
CA SER A 114 6.94 -2.43 0.13
C SER A 114 8.30 -3.08 0.44
N VAL A 115 8.86 -3.86 -0.49
CA VAL A 115 10.23 -4.39 -0.37
C VAL A 115 10.99 -4.12 -1.66
N GLY A 116 11.87 -3.12 -1.62
CA GLY A 116 12.64 -2.69 -2.77
C GLY A 116 13.84 -3.57 -3.09
N HIS A 117 14.67 -3.07 -4.00
CA HIS A 117 15.94 -3.68 -4.46
C HIS A 117 15.80 -5.05 -5.13
N GLY A 118 14.57 -5.52 -5.36
CA GLY A 118 14.29 -6.85 -5.88
C GLY A 118 14.53 -7.94 -4.83
N LEU A 119 14.66 -7.55 -3.56
CA LEU A 119 14.90 -8.45 -2.44
C LEU A 119 13.57 -9.00 -1.89
N ASN A 120 13.68 -10.05 -1.08
CA ASN A 120 12.57 -10.62 -0.34
C ASN A 120 12.82 -10.43 1.16
N ARG A 121 11.86 -9.82 1.84
CA ARG A 121 11.85 -9.63 3.30
C ARG A 121 10.44 -9.78 3.84
N ASN A 122 10.36 -10.28 5.07
CA ASN A 122 9.11 -10.21 5.80
C ASN A 122 8.80 -8.74 6.12
N LEU A 123 7.52 -8.39 6.06
CA LEU A 123 7.02 -7.05 6.36
C LEU A 123 5.63 -7.19 6.95
N ARG A 124 5.29 -6.37 7.95
CA ARG A 124 3.96 -6.36 8.55
C ARG A 124 3.50 -4.92 8.74
N SER A 125 2.68 -4.45 7.81
CA SER A 125 1.96 -3.18 7.92
C SER A 125 0.45 -3.44 7.85
N LEU A 126 -0.35 -2.39 7.99
CA LEU A 126 -1.80 -2.47 7.81
C LEU A 126 -2.17 -2.80 6.34
N PRO A 127 -1.69 -2.07 5.31
CA PRO A 127 -2.09 -2.33 3.94
C PRO A 127 -1.27 -3.43 3.25
N ILE A 128 -0.04 -3.69 3.67
CA ILE A 128 0.87 -4.67 3.03
C ILE A 128 1.42 -5.64 4.06
N ALA A 129 1.44 -6.94 3.73
CA ALA A 129 2.05 -7.96 4.57
C ALA A 129 2.80 -9.00 3.74
N ASN A 130 4.09 -9.14 4.03
CA ASN A 130 4.97 -10.13 3.42
C ASN A 130 5.41 -11.15 4.46
N SER A 131 5.25 -12.43 4.14
CA SER A 131 5.61 -13.56 5.00
C SER A 131 6.34 -14.64 4.20
N SER A 132 6.68 -15.77 4.83
CA SER A 132 7.47 -16.84 4.19
C SER A 132 8.78 -16.28 3.61
N GLU A 133 9.53 -15.56 4.45
CA GLU A 133 10.78 -14.89 4.08
C GLU A 133 10.60 -13.93 2.90
N GLY A 134 9.47 -13.22 2.86
CA GLY A 134 9.11 -12.26 1.82
C GLY A 134 8.54 -12.83 0.52
N ARG A 135 8.27 -14.14 0.45
CA ARG A 135 7.73 -14.78 -0.75
C ARG A 135 6.21 -14.70 -0.85
N ALA A 136 5.50 -14.74 0.27
CA ALA A 136 4.04 -14.63 0.32
C ALA A 136 3.64 -13.17 0.55
N ARG A 137 3.21 -12.49 -0.51
CA ARG A 137 2.95 -11.05 -0.51
C ARG A 137 1.45 -10.78 -0.53
N ASN A 138 0.98 -9.93 0.37
CA ASN A 138 -0.43 -9.58 0.53
C ASN A 138 -0.59 -8.07 0.49
N CYS A 139 -1.62 -7.61 -0.20
CA CYS A 139 -2.05 -6.22 -0.24
C CYS A 139 -3.53 -6.15 0.13
N TYR A 140 -3.87 -5.24 1.04
CA TYR A 140 -5.20 -4.99 1.59
C TYR A 140 -5.70 -3.58 1.28
N TRP A 141 -5.00 -2.82 0.44
CA TRP A 141 -5.53 -1.56 -0.09
C TRP A 141 -6.89 -1.79 -0.76
N TYR A 142 -7.82 -0.89 -0.47
CA TYR A 142 -9.14 -0.86 -1.11
C TYR A 142 -9.05 -0.07 -2.42
N MET A 143 -9.32 -0.74 -3.55
CA MET A 143 -9.18 -0.19 -4.89
C MET A 143 -10.53 -0.22 -5.61
N PRO A 144 -11.36 0.81 -5.45
CA PRO A 144 -12.67 0.91 -6.09
C PRO A 144 -12.56 1.30 -7.57
N PHE A 145 -13.53 0.87 -8.38
CA PHE A 145 -13.67 1.19 -9.80
C PHE A 145 -15.15 1.19 -10.21
N GLN A 146 -15.56 2.14 -11.06
CA GLN A 146 -16.96 2.35 -11.44
C GLN A 146 -17.43 1.44 -12.57
N LYS A 147 -16.61 1.31 -13.61
CA LYS A 147 -16.94 0.64 -14.88
C LYS A 147 -16.11 -0.63 -15.07
N SER A 148 -14.83 -0.59 -14.77
CA SER A 148 -13.95 -1.75 -15.00
C SER A 148 -12.62 -1.66 -14.26
N ALA A 149 -12.00 -2.80 -14.00
CA ALA A 149 -10.62 -2.89 -13.53
C ALA A 149 -9.86 -3.91 -14.37
N ARG A 150 -8.70 -3.50 -14.90
CA ARG A 150 -7.77 -4.40 -15.59
C ARG A 150 -6.44 -4.39 -14.87
N LEU A 151 -5.96 -5.56 -14.45
CA LEU A 151 -4.65 -5.74 -13.82
C LEU A 151 -3.79 -6.61 -14.72
N THR A 152 -2.54 -6.19 -14.95
CA THR A 152 -1.57 -6.92 -15.77
C THR A 152 -0.22 -6.99 -15.09
N VAL A 153 0.57 -8.01 -15.41
CA VAL A 153 1.99 -8.06 -15.08
C VAL A 153 2.82 -8.26 -16.33
N THR A 154 3.88 -7.48 -16.49
CA THR A 154 4.84 -7.63 -17.58
C THR A 154 6.15 -8.18 -17.03
N ASN A 155 6.68 -9.24 -17.65
CA ASN A 155 8.00 -9.76 -17.33
C ASN A 155 9.07 -9.01 -18.13
N GLU A 156 9.70 -8.01 -17.53
CA GLU A 156 10.82 -7.25 -18.11
C GLU A 156 12.18 -7.87 -17.73
N GLY A 157 12.18 -9.06 -17.13
CA GLY A 157 13.38 -9.84 -16.84
C GLY A 157 13.96 -10.55 -18.06
N GLU A 158 15.04 -11.29 -17.85
CA GLU A 158 15.76 -11.98 -18.91
C GLU A 158 15.33 -13.45 -19.08
N GLN A 159 14.58 -13.98 -18.11
CA GLN A 159 14.11 -15.37 -18.08
C GLN A 159 12.60 -15.46 -17.92
N THR A 160 12.02 -16.57 -18.37
CA THR A 160 10.61 -16.89 -18.12
C THR A 160 10.35 -17.00 -16.62
N VAL A 161 9.25 -16.40 -16.16
CA VAL A 161 8.72 -16.64 -14.81
C VAL A 161 8.23 -18.08 -14.75
N GLY A 162 8.90 -18.90 -13.93
CA GLY A 162 8.64 -20.33 -13.80
C GLY A 162 7.33 -20.63 -13.09
N ALA A 163 6.96 -19.81 -12.10
CA ALA A 163 5.64 -19.89 -11.49
C ALA A 163 5.18 -18.53 -10.96
N PHE A 164 4.03 -18.07 -11.44
CA PHE A 164 3.34 -16.90 -10.92
C PHE A 164 1.97 -17.31 -10.36
N TYR A 165 1.84 -17.32 -9.04
CA TYR A 165 0.59 -17.61 -8.35
C TYR A 165 -0.03 -16.31 -7.84
N TYR A 166 -1.34 -16.14 -7.99
CA TYR A 166 -2.02 -14.96 -7.49
C TYR A 166 -3.49 -15.21 -7.14
N TYR A 167 -4.00 -14.40 -6.21
CA TYR A 167 -5.42 -14.15 -5.95
C TYR A 167 -5.69 -12.64 -6.06
N ILE A 168 -6.75 -12.27 -6.78
CA ILE A 168 -7.35 -10.94 -6.78
C ILE A 168 -8.78 -11.11 -6.27
N ASP A 169 -8.97 -10.73 -5.01
CA ASP A 169 -10.26 -10.75 -4.32
C ASP A 169 -10.93 -9.39 -4.42
N TYR A 170 -12.18 -9.40 -4.86
CA TYR A 170 -12.95 -8.18 -5.06
C TYR A 170 -14.40 -8.37 -4.67
N ARG A 171 -15.04 -7.23 -4.39
CA ARG A 171 -16.47 -7.12 -4.16
C ARG A 171 -17.11 -6.57 -5.41
N LYS A 172 -18.06 -7.29 -6.00
CA LYS A 172 -18.98 -6.72 -6.97
C LYS A 172 -20.05 -5.94 -6.22
N LEU A 173 -20.24 -4.68 -6.58
CA LEU A 173 -21.10 -3.75 -5.87
C LEU A 173 -22.32 -3.42 -6.73
N PRO A 174 -23.46 -3.08 -6.12
CA PRO A 174 -24.61 -2.56 -6.86
C PRO A 174 -24.34 -1.16 -7.41
N SER A 175 -23.60 -0.33 -6.67
CA SER A 175 -23.16 1.00 -7.07
C SER A 175 -22.00 1.48 -6.17
N LEU A 176 -21.30 2.52 -6.63
CA LEU A 176 -20.35 3.30 -5.84
C LEU A 176 -20.74 4.77 -5.90
N PRO A 177 -20.45 5.57 -4.85
CA PRO A 177 -20.57 7.03 -4.92
C PRO A 177 -19.79 7.59 -6.13
N LEU A 178 -20.38 8.55 -6.85
CA LEU A 178 -19.78 9.10 -8.09
C LEU A 178 -18.36 9.64 -7.90
N ASN A 179 -18.07 10.19 -6.71
CA ASN A 179 -16.80 10.84 -6.38
C ASN A 179 -15.85 9.93 -5.58
N THR A 180 -16.04 8.61 -5.63
CA THR A 180 -15.11 7.68 -4.99
C THR A 180 -13.73 7.76 -5.66
N PRO A 181 -12.65 8.06 -4.91
CA PRO A 181 -11.32 8.17 -5.47
C PRO A 181 -10.76 6.79 -5.87
N SER A 182 -10.04 6.74 -6.99
CA SER A 182 -9.34 5.54 -7.45
C SER A 182 -7.95 5.44 -6.83
N PHE A 183 -7.49 4.21 -6.59
CA PHE A 183 -6.17 3.95 -6.03
C PHE A 183 -5.07 4.18 -7.07
N HIS A 184 -4.01 4.88 -6.71
CA HIS A 184 -2.86 5.13 -7.58
C HIS A 184 -1.56 4.73 -6.87
N SER A 185 -0.59 4.27 -7.64
CA SER A 185 0.76 3.98 -7.14
C SER A 185 1.77 4.11 -8.27
N GLN A 186 2.82 4.89 -8.04
CA GLN A 186 3.84 5.17 -9.05
C GLN A 186 5.22 4.81 -8.53
N TYR A 187 6.06 4.30 -9.43
CA TYR A 187 7.46 4.05 -9.15
C TYR A 187 8.34 5.13 -9.79
N ARG A 188 9.34 5.58 -9.04
CA ARG A 188 10.38 6.50 -9.52
C ARG A 188 11.72 6.04 -9.00
N GLN A 189 12.78 6.40 -9.72
CA GLN A 189 14.16 6.13 -9.34
C GLN A 189 15.05 7.24 -9.87
N GLU A 190 16.01 7.65 -9.05
CA GLU A 190 17.08 8.56 -9.45
C GLU A 190 18.43 7.96 -9.04
N THR A 191 19.38 7.88 -9.97
CA THR A 191 20.74 7.44 -9.65
C THR A 191 21.77 8.03 -10.62
N PRO A 192 22.81 8.75 -10.15
CA PRO A 192 22.93 9.29 -8.79
C PRO A 192 21.88 10.36 -8.50
N CYS A 193 21.47 10.52 -7.24
CA CYS A 193 20.68 11.70 -6.84
C CYS A 193 21.53 12.97 -6.98
N LEU A 194 20.91 14.05 -7.44
CA LEU A 194 21.61 15.33 -7.62
C LEU A 194 21.87 16.04 -6.27
N PRO A 195 23.12 16.38 -5.91
CA PRO A 195 23.42 17.08 -4.67
C PRO A 195 22.68 18.41 -4.56
N GLY A 196 22.07 18.68 -3.40
CA GLY A 196 21.33 19.91 -3.12
C GLY A 196 19.99 20.04 -3.86
N LYS A 197 19.51 18.96 -4.49
CA LYS A 197 18.18 18.87 -5.11
C LYS A 197 17.34 17.86 -4.34
N ASN A 198 16.05 18.17 -4.16
CA ASN A 198 15.11 17.24 -3.58
C ASN A 198 14.85 16.08 -4.53
N TYR A 199 14.71 14.87 -3.98
CA TYR A 199 14.19 13.73 -4.71
C TYR A 199 12.66 13.81 -4.77
N LEU A 200 12.09 13.71 -5.97
CA LEU A 200 10.64 13.79 -6.14
C LEU A 200 9.96 12.44 -5.83
N LEU A 201 9.21 12.38 -4.74
CA LEU A 201 8.40 11.22 -4.37
C LEU A 201 7.14 11.10 -5.23
N LEU A 202 6.36 12.17 -5.33
CA LEU A 202 5.09 12.21 -6.05
C LEU A 202 4.86 13.60 -6.64
N ASP A 203 4.36 13.63 -7.87
CA ASP A 203 3.77 14.80 -8.52
C ASP A 203 2.48 14.35 -9.20
N ALA A 204 1.36 14.96 -8.82
CA ALA A 204 0.03 14.57 -9.24
C ALA A 204 -0.92 15.76 -9.22
N GLU A 205 -1.81 15.81 -10.20
CA GLU A 205 -2.89 16.79 -10.29
C GLU A 205 -4.24 16.08 -10.13
N GLY A 206 -5.12 16.62 -9.29
CA GLY A 206 -6.44 16.08 -9.05
C GLY A 206 -6.91 16.29 -7.62
N ARG A 207 -8.01 15.65 -7.25
CA ARG A 207 -8.56 15.69 -5.89
C ARG A 207 -8.45 14.32 -5.23
N GLY A 208 -7.68 14.22 -4.16
CA GLY A 208 -7.46 12.97 -3.45
C GLY A 208 -6.70 13.15 -2.14
N HIS A 209 -6.09 12.06 -1.69
CA HIS A 209 -5.30 12.03 -0.46
C HIS A 209 -4.04 11.19 -0.70
N TYR A 210 -2.90 11.70 -0.25
CA TYR A 210 -1.67 10.93 -0.16
C TYR A 210 -1.73 9.98 1.04
N VAL A 211 -1.48 8.69 0.83
CA VAL A 211 -1.73 7.64 1.85
C VAL A 211 -0.50 6.80 2.21
N GLY A 212 0.67 7.07 1.62
CA GLY A 212 1.91 6.41 2.00
C GLY A 212 3.00 6.43 0.93
N CYS A 213 4.21 6.04 1.31
CA CYS A 213 5.35 5.86 0.44
C CYS A 213 6.25 4.74 0.96
N ASN A 214 6.79 3.96 0.03
CA ASN A 214 7.93 3.10 0.28
C ASN A 214 9.17 3.76 -0.36
N LEU A 215 10.22 4.01 0.41
CA LEU A 215 11.48 4.58 -0.05
C LEU A 215 12.59 3.54 0.05
N SER A 216 13.29 3.30 -1.06
CA SER A 216 14.38 2.33 -1.13
C SER A 216 15.69 3.02 -1.47
N ILE A 217 16.66 2.94 -0.56
CA ILE A 217 17.92 3.66 -0.64
C ILE A 217 19.04 2.67 -0.97
N LEU A 218 19.87 3.02 -1.95
CA LEU A 218 21.17 2.39 -2.18
C LEU A 218 22.25 3.44 -1.90
N GLN A 219 22.98 3.29 -0.80
CA GLN A 219 24.02 4.24 -0.40
C GLN A 219 25.17 4.22 -1.41
N ARG A 220 25.44 5.36 -2.04
CA ARG A 220 26.52 5.53 -3.02
C ARG A 220 27.75 6.24 -2.46
N ALA A 221 27.66 6.74 -1.23
CA ALA A 221 28.73 7.39 -0.49
C ALA A 221 28.68 6.97 0.97
N MET A 222 29.77 7.20 1.70
CA MET A 222 29.79 7.07 3.17
C MET A 222 29.01 8.21 3.80
N GLY A 223 28.40 7.97 4.96
CA GLY A 223 27.61 8.96 5.69
C GLY A 223 26.17 8.51 5.95
N TRP A 224 25.45 9.33 6.71
CA TRP A 224 24.01 9.15 6.90
C TRP A 224 23.26 9.65 5.66
N TRP A 225 22.30 8.88 5.18
CA TRP A 225 21.51 9.23 3.98
C TRP A 225 20.26 10.06 4.31
N GLY A 226 19.83 10.04 5.57
CA GLY A 226 18.50 10.49 5.98
C GLY A 226 18.40 11.91 6.51
N GLU A 227 19.42 12.75 6.47
CA GLU A 227 19.29 14.16 6.92
C GLU A 227 18.37 15.02 6.04
N GLY A 228 17.83 14.48 4.94
CA GLY A 228 16.94 15.22 4.04
C GLY A 228 15.52 15.35 4.61
N ASP A 229 15.03 16.59 4.68
CA ASP A 229 13.66 16.92 5.10
C ASP A 229 12.63 16.54 4.01
N ASP A 230 11.47 16.00 4.41
CA ASP A 230 10.31 15.95 3.53
C ASP A 230 9.71 17.34 3.33
N MET A 231 9.29 17.63 2.10
CA MET A 231 8.66 18.89 1.73
C MET A 231 7.46 18.60 0.83
N ILE A 232 6.25 18.87 1.33
CA ILE A 232 5.00 18.61 0.60
C ILE A 232 4.29 19.93 0.31
N TYR A 233 4.00 20.12 -0.97
CA TYR A 233 3.32 21.28 -1.53
C TYR A 233 1.94 20.83 -1.99
N VAL A 234 0.88 21.45 -1.47
CA VAL A 234 -0.50 21.10 -1.84
C VAL A 234 -1.09 22.22 -2.67
N ASP A 235 -1.89 21.89 -3.70
CA ASP A 235 -2.66 22.84 -4.50
C ASP A 235 -1.88 24.06 -5.04
N GLY A 236 -0.62 23.84 -5.46
CA GLY A 236 0.24 24.86 -6.07
C GLY A 236 0.82 25.90 -5.10
N GLU A 237 0.86 25.59 -3.80
CA GLU A 237 1.48 26.42 -2.78
C GLU A 237 2.92 26.83 -3.15
N ARG A 238 3.29 28.08 -2.84
CA ARG A 238 4.64 28.62 -3.10
C ARG A 238 5.70 28.10 -2.12
N TYR A 239 5.29 27.77 -0.90
CA TYR A 239 6.12 27.23 0.17
C TYR A 239 5.44 25.95 0.67
N PRO A 240 6.17 24.91 1.10
CA PRO A 240 5.55 23.66 1.47
C PRO A 240 4.71 23.85 2.74
N GLY A 241 3.44 23.46 2.69
CA GLY A 241 2.56 23.44 3.86
C GLY A 241 2.97 22.41 4.91
N LEU A 242 3.70 21.37 4.50
CA LEU A 242 4.30 20.36 5.38
C LEU A 242 5.81 20.32 5.13
N TYR A 243 6.59 20.56 6.17
CA TYR A 243 8.04 20.62 6.12
C TYR A 243 8.58 19.82 7.33
N GLY A 244 9.37 18.78 7.06
CA GLY A 244 9.95 17.89 8.08
C GLY A 244 11.33 18.29 8.59
N THR A 245 12.02 17.34 9.22
CA THR A 245 13.30 17.56 9.92
C THR A 245 14.38 16.52 9.61
N GLY A 246 14.02 15.50 8.83
CA GLY A 246 14.86 14.36 8.50
C GLY A 246 14.02 13.23 7.95
N SER A 247 14.63 12.33 7.20
CA SER A 247 13.99 11.17 6.60
C SER A 247 13.67 10.11 7.65
N GLU A 248 14.55 9.84 8.62
CA GLU A 248 14.20 8.94 9.73
C GLU A 248 13.03 9.48 10.54
N ASP A 249 12.98 10.81 10.74
CA ASP A 249 11.91 11.48 11.46
C ASP A 249 10.58 11.33 10.71
N TYR A 250 10.60 11.54 9.38
CA TYR A 250 9.45 11.32 8.50
C TYR A 250 8.91 9.89 8.57
N PHE A 251 9.81 8.89 8.65
CA PHE A 251 9.47 7.48 8.81
C PHE A 251 9.30 7.04 10.27
N CYS A 252 9.07 7.99 11.19
CA CYS A 252 8.77 7.77 12.61
C CYS A 252 9.85 7.02 13.41
N ASP A 253 11.12 7.09 13.02
CA ASP A 253 12.27 6.65 13.83
C ASP A 253 13.07 7.89 14.30
N ALA A 254 14.25 7.68 14.90
CA ALA A 254 15.15 8.74 15.32
C ALA A 254 16.60 8.25 15.49
N TRP A 255 17.55 9.16 15.21
CA TRP A 255 18.99 8.94 15.31
C TRP A 255 19.47 7.77 14.41
N GLY A 256 19.09 7.83 13.14
CA GLY A 256 19.28 6.76 12.16
C GLY A 256 18.07 5.82 12.06
N MET A 257 18.21 4.76 11.25
CA MET A 257 17.17 3.75 11.00
C MET A 257 17.63 2.36 11.47
N ARG A 258 16.68 1.51 11.85
CA ARG A 258 16.94 0.11 12.26
C ARG A 258 15.84 -0.79 11.73
N GLU A 259 16.14 -2.08 11.52
CA GLU A 259 15.09 -3.00 11.09
C GLU A 259 13.97 -3.09 12.15
N ASP A 260 12.76 -2.77 11.73
CA ASP A 260 11.57 -2.82 12.56
C ASP A 260 10.32 -3.06 11.69
N GLY A 261 9.16 -3.17 12.32
CA GLY A 261 7.91 -3.37 11.59
C GLY A 261 6.70 -2.98 12.42
N ASN A 262 6.05 -1.89 12.01
CA ASN A 262 4.83 -1.38 12.63
C ASN A 262 3.70 -1.32 11.59
N LEU A 263 2.47 -1.13 12.08
CA LEU A 263 1.28 -1.10 11.23
C LEU A 263 1.28 0.06 10.22
N TYR A 264 1.93 1.18 10.53
CA TYR A 264 1.86 2.41 9.75
C TYR A 264 3.21 2.90 9.22
N TYR A 265 4.32 2.38 9.74
CA TYR A 265 5.67 2.73 9.33
C TYR A 265 6.63 1.56 9.63
N GLY A 266 7.81 1.58 9.04
CA GLY A 266 8.93 0.75 9.48
C GLY A 266 10.00 0.51 8.43
N CYS A 267 10.96 -0.36 8.75
CA CYS A 267 12.14 -0.61 7.95
C CYS A 267 12.41 -2.11 7.75
N PRO A 268 11.91 -2.74 6.67
CA PRO A 268 12.11 -4.17 6.41
C PRO A 268 13.54 -4.54 5.97
N ILE A 269 14.33 -3.55 5.53
CA ILE A 269 15.71 -3.74 5.09
C ILE A 269 16.55 -2.62 5.69
N GLN A 270 17.52 -2.98 6.52
CA GLN A 270 18.58 -2.06 6.95
C GLN A 270 19.92 -2.79 6.94
N GLU A 271 20.69 -2.64 5.86
CA GLU A 271 22.10 -3.03 5.83
C GLU A 271 22.94 -2.04 6.67
N PRO A 272 24.20 -2.37 7.04
CA PRO A 272 24.97 -1.54 7.97
C PRO A 272 25.05 -0.07 7.53
N ASP A 273 24.68 0.84 8.41
CA ASP A 273 24.70 2.28 8.14
C ASP A 273 26.10 2.83 7.85
N PHE A 274 26.13 4.02 7.25
CA PHE A 274 27.35 4.78 6.92
C PHE A 274 28.29 4.08 5.93
N LYS A 275 27.83 3.06 5.21
CA LYS A 275 28.64 2.27 4.28
C LYS A 275 28.12 2.34 2.84
N THR A 276 29.03 2.64 1.92
CA THR A 276 28.75 2.55 0.49
C THR A 276 28.32 1.12 0.11
N GLY A 277 27.28 1.02 -0.70
CA GLY A 277 26.68 -0.23 -1.16
C GLY A 277 25.57 -0.76 -0.24
N SER A 278 25.44 -0.22 0.97
CA SER A 278 24.35 -0.57 1.89
C SER A 278 23.00 -0.17 1.33
N LYS A 279 22.02 -1.04 1.53
CA LYS A 279 20.63 -0.85 1.16
C LYS A 279 19.78 -0.60 2.39
N ALA A 280 18.83 0.31 2.24
CA ALA A 280 17.71 0.46 3.15
C ALA A 280 16.39 0.41 2.36
N THR A 281 15.32 -0.01 3.03
CA THR A 281 13.94 0.16 2.56
C THR A 281 13.11 0.54 3.75
N VAL A 282 12.33 1.59 3.62
CA VAL A 282 11.49 2.18 4.67
C VAL A 282 10.10 2.45 4.10
N TYR A 283 9.06 2.32 4.93
CA TYR A 283 7.66 2.53 4.57
C TYR A 283 6.90 3.25 5.67
#